data_AF-A0A2N2X2P2-F1
#
_entry.id   AF-A0A2N2X2P2-F1
#
_cell.length_a   1.000
_cell.length_b   1.000
_cell.length_c   1.000
_cell.angle_alpha   90.00
_cell.angle_beta   90.00
_cell.angle_gamma   90.00
#
_symmetry.space_group_name_H-M   'P 1'
#
loop_
_entity.id
_entity.type
_entity.pdbx_description
1 polymer ?
#
loop_
_entity_poly.entity_id
_entity_poly.type
_entity_poly.pdbx_seq_one_letter_code
_entity_poly.pdbx_strand_id
1 'polypeptide(L)'
;MQLHRKWLILWLKIIYRTVSKNVFIRVFRFYYEGFTNMTVGRKLWAIIIIKLIVLFAVLKLFFFQDFLGSKFENDQERSDYVIEQLISPK
;
A
#
# COMPACT_ATOMS: atom_id res chain seq x y z
N MET A 1 14.10 -52.20 30.29
CA MET A 1 14.53 -50.81 30.00
C MET A 1 14.22 -50.35 28.55
N GLN A 2 13.21 -50.92 27.84
CA GLN A 2 12.83 -50.53 26.46
C GLN A 2 11.43 -49.88 26.36
N LEU A 3 10.66 -49.87 27.45
CA LEU A 3 9.28 -49.41 27.46
C LEU A 3 9.19 -47.88 27.38
N HIS A 4 10.06 -47.16 28.10
CA HIS A 4 10.06 -45.71 28.16
C HIS A 4 10.31 -45.04 26.80
N ARG A 5 11.16 -45.63 25.95
CA ARG A 5 11.47 -45.09 24.62
C ARG A 5 10.28 -45.18 23.65
N LYS A 6 9.46 -46.23 23.77
CA LYS A 6 8.25 -46.40 22.93
C LYS A 6 7.19 -45.35 23.25
N TRP A 7 7.02 -45.02 24.51
CA TRP A 7 6.12 -43.93 24.95
C TRP A 7 6.60 -42.56 24.47
N LEU A 8 7.92 -42.32 24.49
CA LEU A 8 8.50 -41.05 24.01
C LEU A 8 8.28 -40.84 22.51
N ILE A 9 8.44 -41.90 21.71
CA ILE A 9 8.21 -41.87 20.26
C ILE A 9 6.72 -41.73 19.95
N LEU A 10 5.84 -42.37 20.73
CA LEU A 10 4.40 -42.21 20.62
C LEU A 10 3.99 -40.75 20.94
N TRP A 11 4.55 -40.17 22.00
CA TRP A 11 4.32 -38.78 22.40
C TRP A 11 4.79 -37.79 21.32
N LEU A 12 5.99 -37.98 20.77
CA LEU A 12 6.51 -37.15 19.68
C LEU A 12 5.62 -37.23 18.42
N LYS A 13 5.12 -38.42 18.10
CA LYS A 13 4.24 -38.65 16.95
C LYS A 13 2.85 -38.03 17.14
N ILE A 14 2.39 -37.88 18.38
CA ILE A 14 1.14 -37.19 18.72
C ILE A 14 1.31 -35.67 18.61
N ILE A 15 2.40 -35.11 19.15
CA ILE A 15 2.65 -33.65 19.09
C ILE A 15 2.83 -33.18 17.65
N TYR A 16 3.53 -33.94 16.81
CA TYR A 16 3.84 -33.50 15.45
C TYR A 16 2.67 -33.64 14.45
N ARG A 17 1.49 -34.06 14.90
CA ARG A 17 0.39 -34.50 14.01
C ARG A 17 -0.56 -33.40 13.52
N THR A 18 -0.26 -32.10 13.57
CA THR A 18 -1.06 -31.13 12.79
C THR A 18 -0.34 -29.80 12.57
N VAL A 19 0.31 -29.64 11.41
CA VAL A 19 0.53 -28.32 10.83
C VAL A 19 -0.33 -28.23 9.58
N SER A 20 -1.56 -27.71 9.74
CA SER A 20 -2.52 -27.57 8.65
C SER A 20 -2.40 -26.20 7.97
N LYS A 21 -1.90 -26.29 6.74
CA LYS A 21 -1.98 -25.42 5.55
C LYS A 21 -2.70 -24.06 5.67
N ASN A 22 -1.89 -23.02 5.47
CA ASN A 22 -2.20 -21.77 4.75
C ASN A 22 -3.31 -20.87 5.33
N VAL A 23 -3.23 -20.58 6.64
CA VAL A 23 -4.08 -19.59 7.32
C VAL A 23 -4.13 -18.26 6.56
N PHE A 24 -3.00 -17.79 6.01
CA PHE A 24 -2.94 -16.59 5.16
C PHE A 24 -3.86 -16.65 3.94
N ILE A 25 -3.92 -17.79 3.25
CA ILE A 25 -4.79 -17.96 2.07
C ILE A 25 -6.26 -17.96 2.50
N ARG A 26 -6.59 -18.53 3.66
CA ARG A 26 -7.95 -18.51 4.19
C ARG A 26 -8.39 -17.10 4.57
N VAL A 27 -7.52 -16.32 5.22
CA VAL A 27 -7.80 -14.92 5.57
C VAL A 27 -7.96 -14.06 4.32
N PHE A 28 -7.06 -14.21 3.34
CA PHE A 28 -7.16 -13.51 2.06
C PHE A 28 -8.47 -13.84 1.32
N ARG A 29 -8.82 -15.13 1.22
CA ARG A 29 -10.05 -15.58 0.58
C ARG A 29 -11.29 -15.03 1.29
N PHE A 30 -11.32 -15.04 2.62
CA PHE A 30 -12.43 -14.48 3.40
C PHE A 30 -12.61 -12.97 3.13
N TYR A 31 -11.51 -12.21 3.11
CA TYR A 31 -11.57 -10.77 2.80
C TYR A 31 -12.03 -10.52 1.36
N TYR A 32 -11.51 -11.29 0.39
CA TYR A 32 -11.90 -11.19 -1.01
C TYR A 32 -13.38 -11.57 -1.24
N GLU A 33 -13.83 -12.70 -0.69
CA GLU A 33 -15.22 -13.16 -0.78
C GLU A 33 -16.18 -12.21 -0.04
N GLY A 34 -15.80 -11.70 1.13
CA GLY A 34 -16.59 -10.70 1.85
C GLY A 34 -16.71 -9.40 1.05
N PHE A 35 -15.59 -8.87 0.55
CA PHE A 35 -15.56 -7.62 -0.20
C PHE A 35 -16.35 -7.70 -1.52
N THR A 36 -16.25 -8.82 -2.24
CA THR A 36 -16.97 -9.05 -3.51
C THR A 36 -18.45 -9.33 -3.34
N ASN A 37 -18.89 -9.86 -2.19
CA ASN A 37 -20.33 -10.04 -1.92
C ASN A 37 -21.00 -8.79 -1.33
N MET A 38 -20.24 -7.79 -0.87
CA MET A 38 -20.78 -6.57 -0.26
C MET A 38 -21.06 -5.45 -1.28
N THR A 39 -22.33 -5.06 -1.42
CA THR A 39 -22.75 -3.93 -2.27
C THR A 39 -22.36 -2.56 -1.70
N VAL A 40 -22.41 -2.40 -0.37
CA VAL A 40 -22.05 -1.13 0.31
C VAL A 40 -20.54 -0.91 0.33
N GLY A 41 -19.76 -1.97 0.61
CA GLY A 41 -18.30 -1.89 0.67
C GLY A 41 -17.66 -1.45 -0.65
N ARG A 42 -18.15 -1.99 -1.78
CA ARG A 42 -17.70 -1.56 -3.12
C ARG A 42 -17.98 -0.08 -3.40
N LYS A 43 -19.14 0.41 -3.00
CA LYS A 43 -19.50 1.85 -3.16
C LYS A 43 -18.59 2.74 -2.33
N LEU A 44 -18.33 2.37 -1.08
CA LEU A 44 -17.41 3.12 -0.21
C LEU A 44 -15.98 3.13 -0.76
N TRP A 45 -15.49 2.00 -1.26
CA TRP A 45 -14.19 1.92 -1.90
C TRP A 45 -14.09 2.79 -3.15
N ALA A 46 -15.13 2.81 -3.98
CA ALA A 46 -15.21 3.71 -5.12
C ALA A 46 -15.15 5.18 -4.70
N ILE A 47 -15.86 5.56 -3.63
CA ILE A 47 -15.80 6.93 -3.06
C ILE A 47 -14.38 7.26 -2.59
N ILE A 48 -13.70 6.34 -1.91
CA ILE A 48 -12.31 6.53 -1.46
C ILE A 48 -11.38 6.74 -2.65
N ILE A 49 -11.48 5.90 -3.70
CA ILE A 49 -10.67 6.04 -4.93
C ILE A 49 -10.91 7.41 -5.58
N ILE A 50 -12.17 7.81 -5.75
CA ILE A 50 -12.52 9.11 -6.32
C ILE A 50 -11.92 10.24 -5.48
N LYS A 51 -12.05 10.16 -4.16
CA LYS A 51 -11.50 11.16 -3.24
C LYS A 51 -9.98 11.24 -3.32
N LEU A 52 -9.28 10.11 -3.45
CA LEU A 52 -7.83 10.08 -3.65
C LEU A 52 -7.42 10.72 -4.97
N ILE A 53 -8.14 10.44 -6.06
CA ILE A 53 -7.90 11.09 -7.37
C ILE A 53 -8.14 12.60 -7.27
N VAL A 54 -9.24 13.02 -6.66
CA VAL A 54 -9.58 14.45 -6.50
C VAL A 54 -8.55 15.14 -5.61
N LEU A 55 -8.16 14.56 -4.48
CA LEU A 55 -7.14 15.13 -3.61
C LEU A 55 -5.78 15.22 -4.32
N PHE A 56 -5.40 14.19 -5.07
CA PHE A 56 -4.17 14.20 -5.85
C PHE A 56 -4.22 15.23 -6.98
N ALA A 57 -5.35 15.36 -7.67
CA ALA A 57 -5.54 16.34 -8.74
C ALA A 57 -5.55 17.77 -8.20
N VAL A 58 -6.22 18.02 -7.08
CA VAL A 58 -6.23 19.32 -6.39
C VAL A 58 -4.82 19.65 -5.91
N LEU A 59 -4.14 18.76 -5.19
CA LEU A 59 -2.75 19.00 -4.79
C LEU A 59 -1.85 19.23 -6.01
N LYS A 60 -2.01 18.44 -7.08
CA LYS A 60 -1.24 18.63 -8.30
C LYS A 60 -1.53 19.98 -8.98
N LEU A 61 -2.78 20.38 -9.07
CA LEU A 61 -3.14 21.67 -9.68
C LEU A 61 -2.73 22.82 -8.77
N PHE A 62 -3.00 22.79 -7.47
CA PHE A 62 -2.65 23.90 -6.56
C PHE A 62 -1.15 23.99 -6.22
N PHE A 63 -0.42 22.87 -6.12
CA PHE A 63 1.03 22.90 -5.88
C PHE A 63 1.85 23.09 -7.16
N PHE A 64 1.31 22.77 -8.35
CA PHE A 64 2.06 22.90 -9.61
C PHE A 64 1.47 23.91 -10.61
N GLN A 65 0.29 24.50 -10.38
CA GLN A 65 -0.16 25.65 -11.18
C GLN A 65 0.64 26.88 -10.80
N ASP A 66 1.32 27.40 -11.81
CA ASP A 66 1.95 28.72 -11.85
C ASP A 66 2.88 29.08 -10.70
N PHE A 67 3.70 28.14 -10.25
CA PHE A 67 4.98 28.54 -9.65
C PHE A 67 5.93 29.19 -10.69
N LEU A 68 5.53 29.18 -11.96
CA LEU A 68 6.49 29.02 -13.04
C LEU A 68 5.91 29.57 -14.38
N GLY A 69 4.62 29.36 -14.68
CA GLY A 69 4.01 29.84 -15.94
C GLY A 69 3.61 31.33 -15.97
N SER A 70 3.41 31.99 -14.83
CA SER A 70 2.85 33.36 -14.79
C SER A 70 3.88 34.49 -14.84
N LYS A 71 5.19 34.19 -14.88
CA LYS A 71 6.25 35.21 -14.87
C LYS A 71 7.28 35.13 -16.00
N PHE A 72 7.30 34.08 -16.81
CA PHE A 72 8.33 33.90 -17.85
C PHE A 72 7.71 33.27 -19.10
N GLU A 73 7.82 33.96 -20.23
CA GLU A 73 7.31 33.53 -21.55
C GLU A 73 8.19 32.43 -22.19
N ASN A 74 9.39 32.18 -21.65
CA ASN A 74 10.37 31.23 -22.17
C ASN A 74 10.80 30.24 -21.06
N ASP A 75 10.61 28.94 -21.27
CA ASP A 75 10.92 27.89 -20.29
C ASP A 75 12.43 27.78 -19.97
N GLN A 76 13.30 28.25 -20.87
CA GLN A 76 14.75 28.24 -20.70
C GLN A 76 15.22 29.22 -19.61
N GLU A 77 14.78 30.49 -19.66
CA GLU A 77 15.16 31.52 -18.68
C GLU A 77 14.68 31.19 -17.26
N ARG A 78 13.58 30.44 -17.18
CA ARG A 78 13.00 30.04 -15.90
C ARG A 78 13.81 28.95 -15.20
N SER A 79 14.36 28.02 -15.97
CA SER A 79 15.25 26.98 -15.43
C SER A 79 16.52 27.62 -14.88
N ASP A 80 17.09 28.58 -15.61
CA ASP A 80 18.33 29.25 -15.24
C ASP A 80 18.16 30.10 -13.95
N TYR A 81 17.04 30.81 -13.80
CA TYR A 81 16.75 31.60 -12.59
C TYR A 81 16.56 30.73 -11.32
N VAL A 82 15.92 29.57 -11.44
CA VAL A 82 15.75 28.64 -10.30
C VAL A 82 17.09 28.01 -9.92
N ILE A 83 17.93 27.68 -10.91
CA ILE A 83 19.28 27.16 -10.68
C ILE A 83 20.14 28.20 -9.96
N GLU A 84 20.08 29.47 -10.35
CA GLU A 84 20.84 30.55 -9.71
C GLU A 84 20.41 30.78 -8.24
N GLN A 85 19.12 30.72 -7.93
CA GLN A 85 18.59 30.78 -6.56
C GLN A 85 19.02 29.59 -5.68
N LEU A 86 19.16 28.40 -6.25
CA LEU A 86 19.61 27.20 -5.52
C LEU A 86 21.12 27.17 -5.28
N ILE A 87 21.89 27.82 -6.16
CA ILE A 87 23.36 27.86 -6.07
C ILE A 87 23.86 29.05 -5.25
N SER A 88 23.06 30.12 -5.13
CA SER A 88 23.41 31.32 -4.37
C SER A 88 22.56 31.45 -3.10
N PRO A 89 22.89 30.73 -2.01
CA PRO A 89 22.27 30.95 -0.72
C PRO A 89 22.70 32.34 -0.22
N LYS A 90 21.72 33.19 0.08
CA LYS A 90 21.96 34.48 0.74
C LYS A 90 22.15 34.30 2.24
#